data_AF-A0A9E6EWM0-F1
#
_entry.id   AF-A0A9E6EWM0-F1
#
_cell.length_a   1.000
_cell.length_b   1.000
_cell.length_c   1.000
_cell.angle_alpha   90.00
_cell.angle_beta   90.00
_cell.angle_gamma   90.00
#
_symmetry.space_group_name_H-M   'P 1'
#
loop_
_entity.id
_entity.type
_entity.pdbx_description
1 polymer ?
#
loop_
_entity_poly.entity_id
_entity_poly.type
_entity_poly.pdbx_seq_one_letter_code
_entity_poly.pdbx_strand_id
1 'polypeptide(L)'
;VLNGESWSAWTNWVSTVFTTVGTIDLYSNGTTGGAFAYVDTFTPTDPAAVYTPATVDWNNSNVQEITLTANRSFTFNNGKNGGLYTLFINQDGTGGKTITWPANVKWAGGIAPTLTPTASAVDLIKFAYNGTNYLGNSITLDIK
;
A
#
# COMPACT_ATOMS: atom_id res chain seq x y z
N VAL A 1 -48.21 -32.33 3.35
CA VAL A 1 -47.42 -31.08 3.42
C VAL A 1 -47.41 -30.65 4.88
N LEU A 2 -46.25 -30.67 5.54
CA LEU A 2 -46.15 -30.24 6.94
C LEU A 2 -46.56 -28.76 7.02
N ASN A 3 -47.51 -28.44 7.89
CA ASN A 3 -47.97 -27.08 8.24
C ASN A 3 -48.65 -26.24 7.15
N GLY A 4 -49.29 -26.83 6.14
CA GLY A 4 -50.41 -26.16 5.42
C GLY A 4 -50.13 -24.85 4.65
N GLU A 5 -48.88 -24.41 4.53
CA GLU A 5 -48.51 -23.23 3.74
C GLU A 5 -48.28 -23.64 2.27
N SER A 6 -48.92 -22.94 1.32
CA SER A 6 -48.72 -23.16 -0.12
C SER A 6 -47.37 -22.61 -0.60
N TRP A 7 -46.75 -23.28 -1.58
CA TRP A 7 -45.46 -22.90 -2.21
C TRP A 7 -45.36 -21.42 -2.63
N SER A 8 -46.50 -20.76 -2.83
CA SER A 8 -46.62 -19.33 -3.16
C SER A 8 -46.13 -18.36 -2.07
N ALA A 9 -46.06 -18.77 -0.80
CA ALA A 9 -45.59 -17.90 0.28
C ALA A 9 -44.06 -17.67 0.25
N TRP A 10 -43.29 -18.63 -0.28
CA TRP A 10 -41.84 -18.53 -0.43
C TRP A 10 -41.41 -17.77 -1.69
N THR A 11 -42.27 -17.67 -2.71
CA THR A 11 -41.95 -16.94 -3.95
C THR A 11 -42.08 -15.43 -3.82
N ASN A 12 -42.90 -14.92 -2.89
CA ASN A 12 -43.05 -13.47 -2.71
C ASN A 12 -41.88 -12.81 -1.96
N TRP A 13 -41.13 -13.56 -1.14
CA TRP A 13 -39.99 -13.01 -0.39
C TRP A 13 -38.74 -12.75 -1.26
N VAL A 14 -38.78 -13.19 -2.52
CA VAL A 14 -37.65 -13.08 -3.47
C VAL A 14 -37.96 -12.18 -4.66
N SER A 15 -39.19 -11.66 -4.79
CA SER A 15 -39.57 -10.79 -5.92
C SER A 15 -39.42 -9.30 -5.60
N THR A 16 -39.61 -8.88 -4.34
CA THR A 16 -39.54 -7.46 -3.96
C THR A 16 -38.10 -6.91 -3.90
N VAL A 17 -37.09 -7.77 -3.81
CA VAL A 17 -35.67 -7.35 -3.72
C VAL A 17 -35.02 -7.13 -5.10
N PHE A 18 -35.64 -7.60 -6.18
CA PHE A 18 -35.07 -7.56 -7.53
C PHE A 18 -35.90 -6.72 -8.48
N THR A 19 -35.79 -5.40 -8.38
CA THR A 19 -36.49 -4.54 -9.34
C THR A 19 -35.65 -3.45 -9.99
N THR A 20 -34.36 -3.26 -9.68
CA THR A 20 -33.55 -2.38 -10.54
C THR A 20 -32.04 -2.64 -10.47
N VAL A 21 -31.46 -2.71 -11.68
CA VAL A 21 -30.06 -2.71 -12.11
C VAL A 21 -29.22 -3.98 -11.87
N GLY A 22 -29.13 -4.82 -12.91
CA GLY A 22 -27.86 -5.12 -13.60
C GLY A 22 -26.71 -5.79 -12.83
N THR A 23 -26.90 -6.26 -11.60
CA THR A 23 -25.85 -6.90 -10.79
C THR A 23 -26.38 -8.17 -10.12
N ILE A 24 -25.52 -9.18 -10.05
CA ILE A 24 -25.76 -10.54 -9.54
C ILE A 24 -26.18 -10.50 -8.06
N ASP A 25 -27.22 -11.23 -7.66
CA ASP A 25 -27.35 -11.66 -6.26
C ASP A 25 -27.16 -13.18 -6.15
N LEU A 26 -26.38 -13.57 -5.14
CA LEU A 26 -25.94 -14.93 -4.83
C LEU A 26 -26.96 -15.64 -3.92
N TYR A 27 -27.40 -16.84 -4.29
CA TYR A 27 -28.22 -17.70 -3.44
C TYR A 27 -27.35 -18.35 -2.35
N SER A 28 -27.63 -18.10 -1.06
CA SER A 28 -26.98 -18.83 0.04
C SER A 28 -27.79 -20.08 0.40
N ASN A 29 -27.45 -21.24 -0.18
CA ASN A 29 -27.84 -22.52 0.41
C ASN A 29 -26.87 -22.85 1.56
N GLY A 30 -27.40 -23.09 2.75
CA GLY A 30 -26.62 -23.21 3.97
C GLY A 30 -25.57 -24.33 3.92
N THR A 31 -24.43 -24.01 4.53
CA THR A 31 -23.32 -24.89 4.99
C THR A 31 -22.18 -25.17 4.00
N THR A 32 -20.97 -24.78 4.44
CA THR A 32 -19.63 -25.02 3.88
C THR A 32 -19.33 -24.39 2.52
N GLY A 33 -18.85 -23.14 2.56
CA GLY A 33 -18.31 -22.47 1.39
C GLY A 33 -18.48 -20.98 1.45
N GLY A 34 -18.18 -20.36 2.60
CA GLY A 34 -17.84 -18.94 2.59
C GLY A 34 -16.54 -18.82 1.81
N ALA A 35 -16.64 -18.74 0.48
CA ALA A 35 -15.66 -17.99 -0.27
C ALA A 35 -15.86 -16.55 0.21
N PHE A 36 -15.24 -16.21 1.34
CA PHE A 36 -14.84 -14.84 1.58
C PHE A 36 -13.92 -14.54 0.41
N ALA A 37 -14.48 -13.95 -0.65
CA ALA A 37 -13.66 -13.27 -1.62
C ALA A 37 -12.99 -12.17 -0.81
N TYR A 38 -11.79 -12.44 -0.32
CA TYR A 38 -10.86 -11.37 -0.04
C TYR A 38 -10.59 -10.77 -1.40
N VAL A 39 -11.41 -9.80 -1.77
CA VAL A 39 -11.19 -8.95 -2.93
C VAL A 39 -10.02 -8.06 -2.52
N ASP A 40 -8.81 -8.63 -2.54
CA ASP A 40 -7.61 -7.84 -2.71
C ASP A 40 -7.54 -7.47 -4.19
N THR A 41 -8.48 -6.61 -4.61
CA THR A 41 -8.23 -5.80 -5.79
C THR A 41 -7.16 -4.80 -5.38
N PHE A 42 -5.90 -5.21 -5.50
CA PHE A 42 -4.85 -4.29 -5.85
C PHE A 42 -5.19 -3.75 -7.24
N THR A 43 -6.04 -2.75 -7.27
CA THR A 43 -6.17 -1.85 -8.41
C THR A 43 -5.11 -0.78 -8.20
N PRO A 44 -4.00 -0.77 -8.96
CA PRO A 44 -3.13 0.40 -9.00
C PRO A 44 -3.96 1.52 -9.64
N THR A 45 -4.66 2.29 -8.81
CA THR A 45 -5.48 3.39 -9.26
C THR A 45 -4.58 4.55 -9.67
N ASP A 46 -4.67 4.84 -10.97
CA ASP A 46 -4.35 6.10 -11.65
C ASP A 46 -2.89 6.37 -12.09
N PRO A 47 -2.57 6.25 -13.40
CA PRO A 47 -1.31 6.76 -13.96
C PRO A 47 -1.23 8.30 -14.08
N ALA A 48 -2.20 9.06 -13.56
CA ALA A 48 -2.23 10.53 -13.66
C ALA A 48 -2.34 11.30 -12.33
N ALA A 49 -2.44 10.65 -11.16
CA ALA A 49 -2.37 11.31 -9.86
C ALA A 49 -0.93 11.30 -9.30
N VAL A 50 -0.02 12.07 -9.89
CA VAL A 50 1.34 12.27 -9.32
C VAL A 50 1.29 13.31 -8.21
N TYR A 51 0.73 12.91 -7.07
CA TYR A 51 0.95 13.53 -5.77
C TYR A 51 1.01 12.43 -4.71
N THR A 52 2.11 11.66 -4.72
CA THR A 52 2.47 10.89 -3.53
C THR A 52 3.12 11.87 -2.55
N PRO A 53 2.55 12.04 -1.33
CA PRO A 53 3.06 13.02 -0.39
C PRO A 53 4.51 12.68 -0.07
N ALA A 54 5.28 13.67 0.36
CA ALA A 54 6.61 13.45 0.91
C ALA A 54 6.55 12.74 2.29
N THR A 55 5.61 11.82 2.45
CA THR A 55 5.20 11.17 3.68
C THR A 55 5.17 9.68 3.44
N VAL A 56 5.99 8.95 4.18
CA VAL A 56 5.98 7.49 4.24
C VAL A 56 5.20 7.08 5.49
N ASP A 57 4.12 6.33 5.31
CA ASP A 57 3.32 5.78 6.41
C ASP A 57 3.54 4.26 6.53
N TRP A 58 4.21 3.83 7.58
CA TRP A 58 4.54 2.43 7.81
C TRP A 58 3.36 1.55 8.25
N ASN A 59 2.18 2.12 8.49
CA ASN A 59 0.96 1.32 8.66
C ASN A 59 0.44 0.76 7.33
N ASN A 60 0.76 1.42 6.20
CA ASN A 60 0.34 0.94 4.88
C ASN A 60 1.11 -0.32 4.48
N SER A 61 2.39 -0.42 4.87
CA SER A 61 3.27 -1.58 4.68
C SER A 61 4.64 -1.28 5.29
N ASN A 62 5.36 -2.33 5.69
CA ASN A 62 6.79 -2.23 6.05
C ASN A 62 7.71 -2.03 4.83
N VAL A 63 7.18 -2.25 3.62
CA VAL A 63 7.86 -2.04 2.34
C VAL A 63 7.10 -0.98 1.57
N GLN A 64 7.78 0.10 1.21
CA GLN A 64 7.21 1.25 0.51
C GLN A 64 8.04 1.56 -0.72
N GLU A 65 7.41 2.18 -1.72
CA GLU A 65 8.07 2.58 -2.97
C GLU A 65 7.66 4.00 -3.33
N ILE A 66 8.64 4.85 -3.67
CA ILE A 66 8.42 6.24 -4.05
C ILE A 66 9.23 6.57 -5.29
N THR A 67 8.57 7.15 -6.29
CA THR A 67 9.22 7.77 -7.44
C THR A 67 9.43 9.27 -7.21
N LEU A 68 10.67 9.73 -7.35
CA LEU A 68 11.06 11.13 -7.24
C LEU A 68 10.89 11.86 -8.57
N THR A 69 9.90 12.75 -8.64
CA THR A 69 9.69 13.67 -9.78
C THR A 69 10.25 15.08 -9.54
N ALA A 70 10.72 15.34 -8.32
CA ALA A 70 11.35 16.58 -7.89
C ALA A 70 12.21 16.32 -6.64
N ASN A 71 13.01 17.30 -6.23
CA ASN A 71 13.63 17.27 -4.90
C ASN A 71 12.54 17.26 -3.82
N ARG A 72 12.70 16.42 -2.80
CA ARG A 72 11.64 16.14 -1.81
C ARG A 72 12.20 16.14 -0.39
N SER A 73 11.39 16.56 0.57
CA SER A 73 11.69 16.44 2.00
C SER A 73 10.77 15.41 2.63
N PHE A 74 11.31 14.28 3.07
CA PHE A 74 10.52 13.17 3.58
C PHE A 74 10.06 13.39 5.03
N THR A 75 8.92 12.80 5.36
CA THR A 75 8.38 12.62 6.72
C THR A 75 8.01 11.15 6.89
N PHE A 76 8.39 10.54 8.01
CA PHE A 76 8.13 9.12 8.29
C PHE A 76 7.16 9.00 9.47
N ASN A 77 6.04 8.33 9.26
CA ASN A 77 4.95 8.19 10.23
C ASN A 77 4.73 6.73 10.62
N ASN A 78 4.16 6.54 11.82
CA ASN A 78 3.69 5.24 12.31
C ASN A 78 4.77 4.14 12.40
N GLY A 79 6.02 4.53 12.65
CA GLY A 79 7.09 3.62 13.02
C GLY A 79 6.76 2.88 14.33
N LYS A 80 6.93 1.56 14.35
CA LYS A 80 6.68 0.68 15.50
C LYS A 80 8.01 0.24 16.08
N ASN A 81 8.18 0.34 17.39
CA ASN A 81 9.45 -0.02 18.06
C ASN A 81 9.88 -1.45 17.70
N GLY A 82 11.14 -1.63 17.31
CA GLY A 82 11.68 -2.88 16.79
C GLY A 82 11.34 -3.16 15.31
N GLY A 83 10.61 -2.26 14.65
CA GLY A 83 10.20 -2.39 13.26
C GLY A 83 11.38 -2.32 12.29
N LEU A 84 11.31 -3.16 11.24
CA LEU A 84 12.24 -3.14 10.12
C LEU A 84 11.49 -2.70 8.86
N TYR A 85 12.09 -1.75 8.15
CA TYR A 85 11.46 -1.07 7.03
C TYR A 85 12.35 -1.09 5.80
N THR A 86 11.73 -1.21 4.63
CA THR A 86 12.40 -1.11 3.34
C THR A 86 11.72 -0.03 2.50
N LEU A 87 12.53 0.85 1.91
CA LEU A 87 12.07 1.90 1.02
C LEU A 87 12.78 1.77 -0.31
N PHE A 88 12.00 1.54 -1.37
CA PHE A 88 12.44 1.67 -2.75
C PHE A 88 12.27 3.13 -3.18
N ILE A 89 13.29 3.67 -3.81
CA ILE A 89 13.35 5.05 -4.26
C ILE A 89 13.74 5.03 -5.73
N ASN A 90 12.82 5.47 -6.57
CA ASN A 90 13.02 5.50 -8.01
C ASN A 90 13.28 6.94 -8.46
N GLN A 91 14.22 7.14 -9.37
CA GLN A 91 14.31 8.38 -10.13
C GLN A 91 13.23 8.41 -11.22
N ASP A 92 12.75 9.60 -11.55
CA ASP A 92 11.96 9.78 -12.77
C ASP A 92 12.82 9.57 -14.03
N GLY A 93 12.19 9.69 -15.21
CA GLY A 93 12.88 9.56 -16.50
C GLY A 93 13.92 10.64 -16.78
N THR A 94 14.11 11.62 -15.90
CA THR A 94 15.19 12.62 -16.01
C THR A 94 16.35 12.31 -15.07
N GLY A 95 16.05 11.84 -13.85
CA GLY A 95 17.05 11.67 -12.79
C GLY A 95 17.40 12.98 -12.07
N GLY A 96 18.42 12.89 -11.22
CA GLY A 96 19.02 14.01 -10.49
C GLY A 96 18.22 14.52 -9.30
N LYS A 97 17.20 13.79 -8.85
CA LYS A 97 16.38 14.20 -7.70
C LYS A 97 17.02 13.77 -6.38
N THR A 98 16.95 14.65 -5.40
CA THR A 98 17.52 14.43 -4.06
C THR A 98 16.45 14.41 -2.97
N ILE A 99 16.76 13.74 -1.87
CA ILE A 99 15.91 13.69 -0.67
C ILE A 99 16.55 14.47 0.47
N THR A 100 15.73 15.28 1.15
CA THR A 100 16.00 15.75 2.51
C THR A 100 15.35 14.79 3.49
N TRP A 101 16.17 14.11 4.30
CA TRP A 101 15.70 13.09 5.23
C TRP A 101 15.09 13.71 6.50
N PRO A 102 14.08 13.05 7.13
CA PRO A 102 13.59 13.47 8.44
C PRO A 102 14.72 13.51 9.48
N ALA A 103 14.66 14.46 10.42
CA ALA A 103 15.70 14.64 11.43
C ALA A 103 15.89 13.43 12.38
N ASN A 104 14.86 12.58 12.52
CA ASN A 104 14.90 11.34 13.29
C ASN A 104 15.41 10.14 12.49
N VAL A 105 15.80 10.31 11.22
CA VAL A 105 16.61 9.33 10.49
C VAL A 105 18.08 9.54 10.85
N LYS A 106 18.73 8.49 11.33
CA LYS A 106 20.13 8.50 11.73
C LYS A 106 20.92 7.56 10.83
N TRP A 107 22.06 8.05 10.38
CA TRP A 107 22.97 7.34 9.49
C TRP A 107 24.27 6.99 10.22
N ALA A 108 24.89 5.88 9.85
CA ALA A 108 26.23 5.56 10.32
C ALA A 108 27.20 6.70 9.96
N GLY A 109 27.99 7.16 10.93
CA GLY A 109 28.89 8.31 10.75
C GLY A 109 28.20 9.66 10.51
N GLY A 110 26.86 9.73 10.60
CA GLY A 110 26.10 10.96 10.39
C GLY A 110 25.91 11.38 8.93
N ILE A 111 26.29 10.54 7.97
CA ILE A 111 26.25 10.87 6.54
C ILE A 111 25.13 10.08 5.87
N ALA A 112 24.17 10.80 5.27
CA ALA A 112 23.11 10.18 4.48
C ALA A 112 23.67 9.57 3.18
N PRO A 113 23.07 8.47 2.68
CA PRO A 113 23.42 7.94 1.37
C PRO A 113 23.17 8.96 0.28
N THR A 114 24.06 8.97 -0.71
CA THR A 114 23.83 9.68 -1.98
C THR A 114 23.02 8.76 -2.88
N LEU A 115 21.84 9.22 -3.31
CA LEU A 115 21.00 8.49 -4.27
C LEU A 115 21.66 8.45 -5.64
N THR A 116 21.38 7.40 -6.39
CA THR A 116 21.82 7.27 -7.77
C THR A 116 21.07 8.30 -8.62
N PRO A 117 21.75 9.26 -9.27
CA PRO A 117 21.08 10.36 -9.95
C PRO A 117 20.65 10.02 -11.38
N THR A 118 20.91 8.81 -11.88
CA THR A 118 20.57 8.45 -13.26
C THR A 118 19.06 8.32 -13.45
N ALA A 119 18.59 8.66 -14.65
CA ALA A 119 17.18 8.47 -15.01
C ALA A 119 16.74 7.03 -14.76
N SER A 120 15.55 6.86 -14.17
CA SER A 120 14.96 5.56 -13.85
C SER A 120 15.78 4.68 -12.91
N ALA A 121 16.79 5.21 -12.23
CA ALA A 121 17.55 4.46 -11.23
C ALA A 121 16.66 4.04 -10.07
N VAL A 122 16.95 2.87 -9.51
CA VAL A 122 16.27 2.34 -8.32
C VAL A 122 17.28 2.17 -7.21
N ASP A 123 17.04 2.85 -6.10
CA ASP A 123 17.81 2.71 -4.86
C ASP A 123 16.93 2.02 -3.80
N LEU A 124 17.54 1.16 -2.98
CA LEU A 124 16.89 0.51 -1.86
C LEU A 124 17.57 0.92 -0.57
N ILE A 125 16.77 1.42 0.37
CA ILE A 125 17.24 1.82 1.69
C ILE A 125 16.46 1.07 2.77
N LYS A 126 17.19 0.48 3.73
CA LYS A 126 16.60 -0.21 4.89
C LYS A 126 16.79 0.59 6.16
N PHE A 127 15.80 0.47 7.04
CA PHE A 127 15.79 1.11 8.35
C PHE A 127 15.40 0.12 9.45
N ALA A 128 15.99 0.29 10.64
CA ALA A 128 15.48 -0.27 11.88
C ALA A 128 14.97 0.86 12.78
N TYR A 129 13.77 0.74 13.34
CA TYR A 129 13.19 1.77 14.21
C TYR A 129 13.26 1.37 15.68
N ASN A 130 13.81 2.24 16.52
CA ASN A 130 14.00 1.97 17.96
C ASN A 130 12.95 2.64 18.87
N GLY A 131 11.79 3.03 18.30
CA GLY A 131 10.75 3.75 19.03
C GLY A 131 10.92 5.28 19.00
N THR A 132 12.05 5.80 18.51
CA THR A 132 12.29 7.25 18.38
C THR A 132 12.97 7.61 17.06
N ASN A 133 13.99 6.85 16.67
CA ASN A 133 14.80 7.10 15.48
C ASN A 133 14.75 5.93 14.51
N TYR A 134 14.81 6.25 13.21
CA TYR A 134 15.06 5.30 12.14
C TYR A 134 16.55 5.21 11.89
N LEU A 135 17.14 4.05 12.12
CA LEU A 135 18.56 3.78 11.92
C LEU A 135 18.75 3.22 10.50
N GLY A 136 19.34 4.01 9.61
CA GLY A 136 19.69 3.56 8.26
C GLY A 136 20.84 2.56 8.33
N ASN A 137 20.59 1.30 7.92
CA ASN A 137 21.51 0.19 8.18
C ASN A 137 22.05 -0.52 6.93
N SER A 138 21.34 -0.44 5.79
CA SER A 138 21.76 -1.05 4.53
C SER A 138 21.29 -0.19 3.38
N ILE A 139 22.20 0.05 2.44
CA ILE A 139 21.95 0.81 1.22
C ILE A 139 22.42 -0.07 0.07
N THR A 140 21.52 -0.39 -0.84
CA THR A 140 21.87 -0.93 -2.15
C THR A 140 21.51 0.13 -3.17
N LEU A 141 22.53 0.73 -3.80
CA LEU A 141 22.35 1.75 -4.82
C LEU A 141 22.34 1.11 -6.21
N ASP A 142 21.59 1.70 -7.14
CA ASP A 142 21.56 1.32 -8.56
C ASP A 142 21.24 -0.18 -8.78
N ILE A 143 20.07 -0.62 -8.29
CA ILE A 143 19.57 -1.97 -8.55
C ILE A 143 19.15 -2.06 -10.02
N LYS A 144 19.71 -3.04 -10.75
CA LYS A 144 19.50 -3.27 -12.19
C LYS A 144 18.69 -4.52 -12.46
#